data_AF-A0A3B3QIW4-F1
#
_entry.id   AF-A0A3B3QIW4-F1
#
_cell.length_a   1.000
_cell.length_b   1.000
_cell.length_c   1.000
_cell.angle_alpha   90.00
_cell.angle_beta   90.00
_cell.angle_gamma   90.00
#
_symmetry.space_group_name_H-M   'P 1'
#
loop_
_entity.id
_entity.type
_entity.pdbx_description
1 polymer ?
#
loop_
_entity_poly.entity_id
_entity_poly.type
_entity_poly.pdbx_seq_one_letter_code
_entity_poly.pdbx_strand_id
1 'polypeptide(L)'
;YYWSGTHGSIVVGIGYDCQEGIVYWTDLAKRTISRARLEPGVQPEVLISTGLVAPEGLAVDAVRGMMVWVDSGADRIETSGLDGRGRRAMFRDGLVNPRAIVVDSSGGSMYWSDWNPEAPKIESCTVEGQLRKVLVHDGIQLPNALTFDDSARQLCWADAGTKMLECIASNGTGRRQLQRTLNYPFALAVHAGHFYWTDWLRDGILAMDPNSSQSPDEYLPDQRHRPYGITVVSPHCLSGKSLATVFQKRPASCAQAYYPQGVNRDTEGFKSSADDMLLLRNEPKRVP
;
A
#
# COMPACT_ATOMS: atom_id res chain seq x y z
N TYR A 1 7.06 4.32 10.69
CA TYR A 1 8.34 3.62 10.44
C TYR A 1 8.66 3.60 8.96
N TYR A 2 9.94 3.75 8.63
CA TYR A 2 10.43 3.80 7.25
C TYR A 2 11.25 2.56 6.97
N TRP A 3 10.96 1.89 5.87
CA TRP A 3 11.83 0.87 5.32
C TRP A 3 12.38 1.37 3.98
N SER A 4 13.71 1.41 3.86
CA SER A 4 14.38 1.66 2.60
C SER A 4 14.96 0.37 2.03
N GLY A 5 14.74 0.16 0.74
CA GLY A 5 15.33 -0.97 0.03
C GLY A 5 16.86 -0.91 0.05
N THR A 6 17.50 -2.05 -0.19
CA THR A 6 18.96 -2.13 -0.37
C THR A 6 19.44 -1.24 -1.54
N HIS A 7 20.74 -0.93 -1.63
CA HIS A 7 21.26 -0.08 -2.70
C HIS A 7 20.81 -0.53 -4.11
N GLY A 8 20.31 0.42 -4.91
CA GLY A 8 19.79 0.16 -6.26
C GLY A 8 18.39 -0.47 -6.33
N SER A 9 17.64 -0.50 -5.22
CA SER A 9 16.25 -0.98 -5.17
C SER A 9 15.26 0.13 -5.54
N ILE A 10 14.17 -0.23 -6.22
CA ILE A 10 12.99 0.63 -6.38
C ILE A 10 11.79 -0.15 -5.85
N VAL A 11 11.53 0.04 -4.57
CA VAL A 11 10.49 -0.64 -3.82
C VAL A 11 9.16 0.07 -4.05
N VAL A 12 8.12 -0.69 -4.35
CA VAL A 12 6.82 -0.12 -4.77
C VAL A 12 5.66 -0.66 -3.94
N GLY A 13 5.30 -1.92 -4.11
CA GLY A 13 4.23 -2.56 -3.37
C GLY A 13 4.70 -3.04 -2.00
N ILE A 14 3.80 -3.03 -1.03
CA ILE A 14 4.08 -3.51 0.32
C ILE A 14 2.87 -4.25 0.90
N GLY A 15 3.15 -5.32 1.63
CA GLY A 15 2.20 -5.97 2.52
C GLY A 15 2.85 -6.32 3.86
N TYR A 16 2.04 -6.54 4.88
CA TYR A 16 2.50 -6.89 6.22
C TYR A 16 1.75 -8.09 6.78
N ASP A 17 2.49 -9.06 7.26
CA ASP A 17 1.98 -10.17 8.06
C ASP A 17 2.10 -9.81 9.54
N CYS A 18 0.95 -9.48 10.12
CA CYS A 18 0.77 -9.12 11.52
C CYS A 18 1.12 -10.27 12.49
N GLN A 19 0.92 -11.52 12.09
CA GLN A 19 1.13 -12.67 12.96
C GLN A 19 2.62 -12.98 13.12
N GLU A 20 3.37 -12.92 12.02
CA GLU A 20 4.80 -13.26 11.99
C GLU A 20 5.73 -12.04 12.06
N GLY A 21 5.19 -10.83 11.96
CA GLY A 21 5.95 -9.58 11.95
C GLY A 21 6.80 -9.41 10.69
N ILE A 22 6.33 -9.92 9.55
CA ILE A 22 7.06 -9.97 8.28
C ILE A 22 6.50 -8.91 7.32
N VAL A 23 7.40 -8.10 6.75
CA VAL A 23 7.09 -7.22 5.63
C VAL A 23 7.41 -7.92 4.33
N TYR A 24 6.53 -7.80 3.35
CA TYR A 24 6.70 -8.25 1.97
C TYR A 24 6.71 -7.03 1.06
N TRP A 25 7.53 -7.05 0.02
CA TRP A 25 7.58 -5.95 -0.94
C TRP A 25 7.91 -6.40 -2.36
N THR A 26 7.52 -5.58 -3.32
CA THR A 26 7.97 -5.68 -4.71
C THR A 26 9.12 -4.70 -4.97
N ASP A 27 10.04 -5.09 -5.85
CA ASP A 27 11.14 -4.25 -6.31
C ASP A 27 11.19 -4.20 -7.83
N LEU A 28 10.98 -3.02 -8.40
CA LEU A 28 11.01 -2.78 -9.85
C LEU A 28 12.41 -2.83 -10.44
N ALA A 29 13.42 -2.35 -9.70
CA ALA A 29 14.79 -2.31 -10.20
C ALA A 29 15.41 -3.70 -10.18
N LYS A 30 15.16 -4.47 -9.12
CA LYS A 30 15.66 -5.84 -8.96
C LYS A 30 14.77 -6.89 -9.61
N ARG A 31 13.52 -6.55 -9.90
CA ARG A 31 12.49 -7.47 -10.41
C ARG A 31 12.30 -8.67 -9.47
N THR A 32 12.11 -8.35 -8.19
CA THR A 32 11.95 -9.35 -7.13
C THR A 32 10.72 -9.09 -6.28
N ILE A 33 10.19 -10.15 -5.69
CA ILE A 33 9.33 -10.08 -4.51
C ILE A 33 10.11 -10.67 -3.35
N SER A 34 10.22 -9.91 -2.28
CA SER A 34 11.06 -10.24 -1.13
C SER A 34 10.31 -10.04 0.18
N ARG A 35 10.85 -10.65 1.24
CA ARG A 35 10.32 -10.50 2.60
C ARG A 35 11.43 -10.36 3.63
N ALA A 36 11.11 -9.77 4.77
CA ALA A 36 11.99 -9.73 5.94
C ALA A 36 11.17 -9.51 7.21
N ARG A 37 11.66 -10.03 8.34
CA ARG A 37 11.20 -9.58 9.65
C ARG A 37 11.70 -8.16 9.92
N LEU A 38 10.88 -7.36 10.60
CA LEU A 38 11.27 -6.03 11.09
C LEU A 38 12.15 -6.15 12.34
N GLU A 39 13.35 -6.70 12.18
CA GLU A 39 14.30 -6.90 13.26
C GLU A 39 15.72 -6.48 12.83
N PRO A 40 16.51 -5.85 13.71
CA PRO A 40 17.85 -5.41 13.36
C PRO A 40 18.75 -6.59 12.94
N GLY A 41 19.41 -6.46 11.80
CA GLY A 41 20.38 -7.45 11.31
C GLY A 41 19.77 -8.63 10.54
N VAL A 42 18.44 -8.71 10.44
CA VAL A 42 17.78 -9.70 9.58
C VAL A 42 17.96 -9.33 8.12
N GLN A 43 18.46 -10.27 7.33
CA GLN A 43 18.64 -10.09 5.89
C GLN A 43 17.33 -10.40 5.14
N PRO A 44 17.01 -9.64 4.08
CA PRO A 44 15.92 -9.98 3.17
C PRO A 44 16.06 -11.36 2.54
N GLU A 45 14.94 -12.08 2.47
CA GLU A 45 14.77 -13.29 1.68
C GLU A 45 14.09 -12.91 0.34
N VAL A 46 14.64 -13.39 -0.77
CA VAL A 46 14.02 -13.25 -2.10
C VAL A 46 13.13 -14.45 -2.35
N LEU A 47 11.81 -14.22 -2.47
CA LEU A 47 10.82 -15.27 -2.71
C LEU A 47 10.67 -15.55 -4.21
N ILE A 48 10.53 -14.48 -5.00
CA ILE A 48 10.36 -14.55 -6.46
C ILE A 48 11.42 -13.69 -7.12
N SER A 49 12.16 -14.26 -8.08
CA SER A 49 13.26 -13.58 -8.79
C SER A 49 13.26 -13.78 -10.30
N THR A 50 12.26 -14.49 -10.85
CA THR A 50 12.18 -14.84 -12.27
C THR A 50 10.83 -14.47 -12.86
N GLY A 51 10.79 -14.15 -14.15
CA GLY A 51 9.56 -13.87 -14.89
C GLY A 51 8.86 -12.56 -14.53
N LEU A 52 9.35 -11.78 -13.55
CA LEU A 52 8.81 -10.47 -13.19
C LEU A 52 9.32 -9.40 -14.17
N VAL A 53 8.44 -8.52 -14.63
CA VAL A 53 8.78 -7.41 -15.54
C VAL A 53 8.73 -6.07 -14.81
N ALA A 54 7.59 -5.73 -14.22
CA ALA A 54 7.38 -4.56 -13.36
C ALA A 54 6.35 -4.90 -12.26
N PRO A 55 6.76 -5.58 -11.18
CA PRO A 55 5.86 -5.88 -10.06
C PRO A 55 5.53 -4.62 -9.26
N GLU A 56 4.30 -4.12 -9.36
CA GLU A 56 3.83 -2.88 -8.71
C GLU A 56 3.03 -3.18 -7.44
N GLY A 57 1.74 -3.50 -7.58
CA GLY A 57 0.86 -3.77 -6.44
C GLY A 57 1.11 -5.12 -5.80
N LEU A 58 1.02 -5.18 -4.47
CA LEU A 58 1.13 -6.40 -3.67
C LEU A 58 0.11 -6.37 -2.54
N ALA A 59 -0.61 -7.47 -2.37
CA ALA A 59 -1.46 -7.71 -1.22
C ALA A 59 -1.06 -9.02 -0.53
N VAL A 60 -1.06 -8.99 0.80
CA VAL A 60 -0.71 -10.12 1.67
C VAL A 60 -1.93 -10.46 2.50
N ASP A 61 -2.41 -11.69 2.37
CA ASP A 61 -3.46 -12.24 3.22
C ASP A 61 -2.85 -13.31 4.14
N ALA A 62 -2.36 -12.84 5.29
CA ALA A 62 -1.71 -13.69 6.28
C ALA A 62 -2.63 -14.79 6.82
N VAL A 63 -3.94 -14.51 6.91
CA VAL A 63 -4.94 -15.47 7.41
C VAL A 63 -5.08 -16.66 6.46
N ARG A 64 -4.98 -16.43 5.14
CA ARG A 64 -5.01 -17.51 4.13
C ARG A 64 -3.63 -18.03 3.74
N GLY A 65 -2.56 -17.44 4.24
CA GLY A 65 -1.21 -17.81 3.85
C GLY A 65 -0.90 -17.55 2.38
N MET A 66 -1.51 -16.52 1.78
CA MET A 66 -1.32 -16.19 0.36
C MET A 66 -0.83 -14.75 0.15
N MET A 67 -0.05 -14.56 -0.90
CA MET A 67 0.21 -13.24 -1.47
C MET A 67 -0.25 -13.19 -2.92
N VAL A 68 -0.71 -12.02 -3.34
CA VAL A 68 -1.15 -11.74 -4.71
C VAL A 68 -0.53 -10.43 -5.15
N TRP A 69 -0.05 -10.38 -6.39
CA TRP A 69 0.60 -9.20 -6.92
C TRP A 69 0.19 -8.92 -8.36
N VAL A 70 0.36 -7.65 -8.72
CA VAL A 70 0.21 -7.14 -10.07
C VAL A 70 1.61 -6.97 -10.68
N ASP A 71 1.81 -7.54 -11.86
CA ASP A 71 2.95 -7.24 -12.72
C ASP A 71 2.46 -6.39 -13.89
N SER A 72 2.59 -5.07 -13.76
CA SER A 72 2.09 -4.09 -14.74
C SER A 72 2.88 -4.14 -16.05
N GLY A 73 4.13 -4.58 -16.00
CA GLY A 73 4.98 -4.70 -17.19
C GLY A 73 4.66 -5.94 -18.03
N ALA A 74 3.82 -6.84 -17.52
CA ALA A 74 3.43 -8.07 -18.19
C ALA A 74 1.93 -8.33 -18.13
N ASP A 75 1.14 -7.30 -17.81
CA ASP A 75 -0.32 -7.30 -17.81
C ASP A 75 -0.94 -8.53 -17.16
N ARG A 76 -0.47 -8.87 -15.96
CA ARG A 76 -0.95 -10.06 -15.26
C ARG A 76 -1.05 -9.88 -13.75
N ILE A 77 -1.94 -10.70 -13.18
CA ILE A 77 -2.08 -10.89 -11.74
C ILE A 77 -1.64 -12.31 -11.42
N GLU A 78 -0.77 -12.44 -10.44
CA GLU A 78 -0.23 -13.72 -9.99
C GLU A 78 -0.40 -13.88 -8.49
N THR A 79 -0.39 -15.13 -8.04
CA THR A 79 -0.48 -15.47 -6.61
C THR A 79 0.47 -16.60 -6.26
N SER A 80 0.86 -16.67 -4.99
CA SER A 80 1.61 -17.76 -4.39
C SER A 80 1.30 -17.87 -2.90
N GLY A 81 1.82 -18.89 -2.24
CA GLY A 81 1.96 -18.89 -0.79
C GLY A 81 2.91 -17.78 -0.29
N LEU A 82 2.87 -17.48 1.00
CA LEU A 82 3.77 -16.51 1.66
C LEU A 82 5.25 -16.91 1.62
N ASP A 83 5.55 -18.17 1.30
CA ASP A 83 6.90 -18.71 1.08
C ASP A 83 7.33 -18.67 -0.40
N GLY A 84 6.51 -18.09 -1.28
CA GLY A 84 6.73 -18.04 -2.73
C GLY A 84 6.38 -19.34 -3.48
N ARG A 85 5.99 -20.42 -2.78
CA ARG A 85 5.62 -21.69 -3.41
C ARG A 85 4.22 -21.65 -3.99
N GLY A 86 3.92 -22.55 -4.92
CA GLY A 86 2.61 -22.62 -5.58
C GLY A 86 2.31 -21.40 -6.44
N ARG A 87 3.35 -20.68 -6.90
CA ARG A 87 3.20 -19.55 -7.81
C ARG A 87 2.40 -19.95 -9.04
N ARG A 88 1.34 -19.20 -9.33
CA ARG A 88 0.52 -19.33 -10.54
C ARG A 88 0.08 -17.97 -11.04
N ALA A 89 -0.10 -17.87 -12.36
CA ALA A 89 -0.82 -16.74 -12.93
C ALA A 89 -2.32 -16.95 -12.75
N MET A 90 -2.95 -15.97 -12.16
CA MET A 90 -4.38 -15.98 -11.88
C MET A 90 -5.15 -15.37 -13.04
N PHE A 91 -4.67 -14.24 -13.57
CA PHE A 91 -5.23 -13.60 -14.76
C PHE A 91 -4.10 -13.18 -15.69
N ARG A 92 -4.24 -13.51 -16.98
CA ARG A 92 -3.32 -13.12 -18.06
C ARG A 92 -3.99 -12.32 -19.17
N ASP A 93 -5.32 -12.22 -19.13
CA ASP A 93 -6.13 -11.64 -20.20
C ASP A 93 -7.00 -10.50 -19.68
N GLY A 94 -7.31 -9.56 -20.56
CA GLY A 94 -8.19 -8.42 -20.25
C GLY A 94 -7.60 -7.46 -19.22
N LEU A 95 -6.27 -7.40 -19.13
CA LEU A 95 -5.50 -6.42 -18.35
C LEU A 95 -4.66 -5.62 -19.35
N VAL A 96 -4.55 -4.30 -19.15
CA VAL A 96 -3.75 -3.43 -20.04
C VAL A 96 -2.79 -2.56 -19.26
N ASN A 97 -3.23 -2.01 -18.13
CA ASN A 97 -2.32 -1.37 -17.18
C ASN A 97 -2.80 -1.62 -15.74
N PRO A 98 -2.76 -2.87 -15.24
CA PRO A 98 -3.12 -3.15 -13.87
C PRO A 98 -2.13 -2.48 -12.90
N ARG A 99 -2.60 -2.00 -11.74
CA ARG A 99 -1.73 -1.32 -10.75
C ARG A 99 -1.96 -1.77 -9.31
N ALA A 100 -2.97 -1.23 -8.66
CA ALA A 100 -3.20 -1.51 -7.24
C ALA A 100 -4.00 -2.79 -7.08
N ILE A 101 -3.74 -3.50 -5.99
CA ILE A 101 -4.46 -4.73 -5.63
C ILE A 101 -4.60 -4.81 -4.11
N VAL A 102 -5.77 -5.22 -3.65
CA VAL A 102 -6.09 -5.42 -2.23
C VAL A 102 -6.94 -6.66 -2.04
N VAL A 103 -6.83 -7.28 -0.86
CA VAL A 103 -7.58 -8.47 -0.48
C VAL A 103 -8.51 -8.12 0.68
N ASP A 104 -9.78 -8.48 0.54
CA ASP A 104 -10.74 -8.55 1.62
C ASP A 104 -10.65 -9.95 2.25
N SER A 105 -9.83 -10.07 3.30
CA SER A 105 -9.60 -11.34 3.97
C SER A 105 -10.88 -11.88 4.64
N SER A 106 -11.75 -11.07 5.21
CA SER A 106 -12.93 -11.63 5.90
C SER A 106 -14.02 -12.05 4.91
N GLY A 107 -14.20 -11.32 3.80
CA GLY A 107 -15.19 -11.61 2.77
C GLY A 107 -14.72 -12.51 1.63
N GLY A 108 -13.43 -12.85 1.56
CA GLY A 108 -12.89 -13.78 0.56
C GLY A 108 -12.91 -13.23 -0.86
N SER A 109 -12.80 -11.91 -1.02
CA SER A 109 -12.74 -11.22 -2.30
C SER A 109 -11.41 -10.48 -2.46
N MET A 110 -11.04 -10.18 -3.69
CA MET A 110 -9.94 -9.26 -3.99
C MET A 110 -10.34 -8.29 -5.08
N TYR A 111 -9.67 -7.15 -5.08
CA TYR A 111 -9.97 -6.02 -5.93
C TYR A 111 -8.68 -5.48 -6.53
N TRP A 112 -8.72 -5.11 -7.81
CA TRP A 112 -7.59 -4.48 -8.46
C TRP A 112 -8.03 -3.37 -9.40
N SER A 113 -7.13 -2.44 -9.64
CA SER A 113 -7.34 -1.36 -10.59
C SER A 113 -6.58 -1.62 -11.89
N ASP A 114 -7.17 -1.19 -12.99
CA ASP A 114 -6.56 -1.12 -14.31
C ASP A 114 -6.82 0.27 -14.89
N TRP A 115 -5.76 1.02 -15.17
CA TRP A 115 -5.86 2.39 -15.64
C TRP A 115 -5.82 2.51 -17.17
N ASN A 116 -6.14 1.44 -17.91
CA ASN A 116 -6.28 1.48 -19.38
C ASN A 116 -6.85 2.82 -19.86
N PRO A 117 -6.08 3.63 -20.63
CA PRO A 117 -6.52 4.96 -21.07
C PRO A 117 -7.84 4.97 -21.83
N GLU A 118 -8.22 3.87 -22.46
CA GLU A 118 -9.47 3.74 -23.22
C GLU A 118 -10.65 3.26 -22.36
N ALA A 119 -10.38 2.44 -21.35
CA ALA A 119 -11.41 1.78 -20.54
C ALA A 119 -10.90 1.51 -19.11
N PRO A 120 -10.68 2.57 -18.30
CA PRO A 120 -10.22 2.41 -16.93
C PRO A 120 -11.29 1.70 -16.11
N LYS A 121 -10.84 0.82 -15.21
CA LYS A 121 -11.75 -0.04 -14.43
C LYS A 121 -11.17 -0.42 -13.08
N ILE A 122 -12.06 -0.73 -12.16
CA ILE A 122 -11.75 -1.48 -10.95
C ILE A 122 -12.53 -2.78 -11.03
N GLU A 123 -11.84 -3.89 -10.89
CA GLU A 123 -12.41 -5.22 -10.98
C GLU A 123 -12.36 -5.94 -9.62
N SER A 124 -13.16 -6.99 -9.52
CA SER A 124 -13.22 -7.83 -8.33
C SER A 124 -13.38 -9.30 -8.71
N CYS A 125 -12.94 -10.18 -7.84
CA CYS A 125 -13.23 -11.62 -7.90
C CYS A 125 -13.08 -12.25 -6.52
N THR A 126 -13.46 -13.52 -6.38
CA THR A 126 -13.13 -14.33 -5.20
C THR A 126 -11.62 -14.54 -5.10
N VAL A 127 -11.06 -14.78 -3.91
CA VAL A 127 -9.62 -15.05 -3.72
C VAL A 127 -9.09 -16.25 -4.52
N GLU A 128 -9.98 -17.18 -4.92
CA GLU A 128 -9.66 -18.31 -5.80
C GLU A 128 -9.61 -17.93 -7.30
N GLY A 129 -9.85 -16.67 -7.64
CA GLY A 129 -9.88 -16.16 -9.03
C GLY A 129 -11.20 -16.40 -9.77
N GLN A 130 -12.25 -16.83 -9.06
CA GLN A 130 -13.58 -17.07 -9.65
C GLN A 130 -14.46 -15.83 -9.57
N LEU A 131 -15.52 -15.78 -10.40
CA LEU A 131 -16.51 -14.70 -10.41
C LEU A 131 -15.91 -13.31 -10.67
N ARG A 132 -14.92 -13.24 -11.57
CA ARG A 132 -14.34 -11.98 -12.03
C ARG A 132 -15.42 -11.09 -12.65
N LYS A 133 -15.51 -9.86 -12.17
CA LYS A 133 -16.44 -8.84 -12.67
C LYS A 133 -15.82 -7.44 -12.59
N VAL A 134 -16.27 -6.55 -13.47
CA VAL A 134 -16.01 -5.11 -13.36
C VAL A 134 -16.91 -4.54 -12.28
N LEU A 135 -16.31 -3.93 -11.26
CA LEU A 135 -17.02 -3.29 -10.13
C LEU A 135 -17.28 -1.81 -10.40
N VAL A 136 -16.31 -1.10 -10.97
CA VAL A 136 -16.40 0.32 -11.34
C VAL A 136 -15.82 0.51 -12.73
N HIS A 137 -16.53 1.22 -13.61
CA HIS A 137 -16.10 1.51 -14.99
C HIS A 137 -16.36 2.96 -15.43
N ASP A 138 -17.02 3.76 -14.59
CA ASP A 138 -17.43 5.13 -14.87
C ASP A 138 -16.82 6.11 -13.85
N GLY A 139 -16.64 7.37 -14.26
CA GLY A 139 -16.15 8.41 -13.36
C GLY A 139 -14.77 8.11 -12.75
N ILE A 140 -13.93 7.34 -13.44
CA ILE A 140 -12.56 6.98 -13.07
C ILE A 140 -11.63 7.21 -14.28
N GLN A 141 -10.35 7.46 -14.02
CA GLN A 141 -9.34 7.74 -15.03
C GLN A 141 -8.01 7.07 -14.70
N LEU A 142 -7.43 7.40 -13.54
CA LEU A 142 -6.17 6.82 -13.07
C LEU A 142 -6.34 6.30 -11.64
N PRO A 143 -7.09 5.20 -11.44
CA PRO A 143 -7.30 4.58 -10.13
C PRO A 143 -5.99 3.97 -9.60
N ASN A 144 -5.11 4.81 -9.08
CA ASN A 144 -3.74 4.44 -8.72
C ASN A 144 -3.67 3.62 -7.44
N ALA A 145 -4.54 3.93 -6.49
CA ALA A 145 -4.46 3.41 -5.14
C ALA A 145 -5.79 2.78 -4.73
N LEU A 146 -5.71 1.61 -4.10
CA LEU A 146 -6.86 0.92 -3.51
C LEU A 146 -6.57 0.63 -2.03
N THR A 147 -7.63 0.64 -1.22
CA THR A 147 -7.64 0.07 0.13
C THR A 147 -8.99 -0.55 0.41
N PHE A 148 -9.06 -1.53 1.31
CA PHE A 148 -10.32 -2.12 1.74
C PHE A 148 -10.52 -1.84 3.23
N ASP A 149 -11.60 -1.14 3.55
CA ASP A 149 -12.01 -0.89 4.93
C ASP A 149 -12.82 -2.08 5.43
N ASP A 150 -12.19 -2.95 6.23
CA ASP A 150 -12.84 -4.13 6.78
C ASP A 150 -13.97 -3.79 7.76
N SER A 151 -13.84 -2.68 8.51
CA SER A 151 -14.86 -2.26 9.48
C SER A 151 -16.13 -1.77 8.77
N ALA A 152 -15.96 -1.01 7.69
CA ALA A 152 -17.09 -0.52 6.89
C ALA A 152 -17.56 -1.51 5.79
N ARG A 153 -16.75 -2.55 5.48
CA ARG A 153 -16.95 -3.50 4.37
C ARG A 153 -16.98 -2.84 3.00
N GLN A 154 -16.08 -1.89 2.78
CA GLN A 154 -16.05 -1.04 1.58
C GLN A 154 -14.68 -1.04 0.90
N LEU A 155 -14.71 -1.04 -0.43
CA LEU A 155 -13.55 -0.73 -1.24
C LEU A 155 -13.44 0.77 -1.39
N CYS A 156 -12.25 1.33 -1.16
CA CYS A 156 -11.95 2.73 -1.37
C CYS A 156 -10.78 2.89 -2.33
N TRP A 157 -10.80 3.95 -3.14
CA TRP A 157 -9.74 4.23 -4.08
C TRP A 157 -9.44 5.71 -4.16
N ALA A 158 -8.18 6.02 -4.51
CA ALA A 158 -7.76 7.36 -4.86
C ALA A 158 -7.36 7.38 -6.34
N ASP A 159 -7.99 8.27 -7.10
CA ASP A 159 -7.79 8.42 -8.52
C ASP A 159 -6.97 9.69 -8.81
N ALA A 160 -5.82 9.52 -9.47
CA ALA A 160 -4.93 10.64 -9.78
C ALA A 160 -5.37 11.48 -10.99
N GLY A 161 -6.24 10.94 -11.84
CA GLY A 161 -6.79 11.65 -12.99
C GLY A 161 -7.99 12.50 -12.57
N THR A 162 -8.97 11.89 -11.90
CA THR A 162 -10.16 12.61 -11.42
C THR A 162 -9.91 13.43 -10.16
N LYS A 163 -8.79 13.17 -9.47
CA LYS A 163 -8.39 13.83 -8.22
C LYS A 163 -9.41 13.62 -7.10
N MET A 164 -9.99 12.44 -7.05
CA MET A 164 -11.01 12.08 -6.05
C MET A 164 -10.55 10.87 -5.21
N LEU A 165 -10.96 10.88 -3.94
CA LEU A 165 -11.00 9.70 -3.09
C LEU A 165 -12.46 9.28 -2.97
N GLU A 166 -12.75 8.04 -3.32
CA GLU A 166 -14.10 7.48 -3.31
C GLU A 166 -14.14 6.14 -2.60
N CYS A 167 -15.32 5.77 -2.10
CA CYS A 167 -15.58 4.46 -1.53
C CYS A 167 -16.89 3.88 -2.07
N ILE A 168 -16.95 2.56 -2.19
CA ILE A 168 -18.12 1.80 -2.62
C ILE A 168 -18.26 0.56 -1.74
N ALA A 169 -19.48 0.14 -1.45
CA ALA A 169 -19.69 -1.12 -0.76
C ALA A 169 -19.15 -2.29 -1.59
N SER A 170 -18.69 -3.35 -0.91
CA SER A 170 -18.20 -4.58 -1.57
C SER A 170 -19.18 -5.22 -2.57
N ASN A 171 -20.49 -4.95 -2.41
CA ASN A 171 -21.54 -5.39 -3.33
C ASN A 171 -21.75 -4.47 -4.56
N GLY A 172 -21.01 -3.35 -4.66
CA GLY A 172 -21.11 -2.37 -5.75
C GLY A 172 -22.15 -1.26 -5.56
N THR A 173 -22.73 -1.14 -4.36
CA THR A 173 -23.73 -0.09 -4.07
C THR A 173 -23.15 1.05 -3.24
N GLY A 174 -23.86 2.18 -3.20
CA GLY A 174 -23.54 3.27 -2.28
C GLY A 174 -22.19 3.94 -2.52
N ARG A 175 -21.77 4.09 -3.79
CA ARG A 175 -20.57 4.85 -4.16
C ARG A 175 -20.67 6.28 -3.62
N ARG A 176 -19.67 6.71 -2.86
CA ARG A 176 -19.58 8.05 -2.27
C ARG A 176 -18.20 8.66 -2.46
N GLN A 177 -18.17 9.97 -2.61
CA GLN A 177 -16.96 10.78 -2.65
C GLN A 177 -16.60 11.22 -1.24
N LEU A 178 -15.36 10.96 -0.82
CA LEU A 178 -14.84 11.32 0.50
C LEU A 178 -13.91 12.53 0.44
N GLN A 179 -13.10 12.66 -0.61
CA GLN A 179 -12.19 13.79 -0.76
C GLN A 179 -12.09 14.23 -2.22
N ARG A 180 -11.91 15.54 -2.42
CA ARG A 180 -11.68 16.16 -3.72
C ARG A 180 -10.33 16.87 -3.73
N THR A 181 -9.86 17.19 -4.94
CA THR A 181 -8.67 18.03 -5.12
C THR A 181 -7.39 17.34 -4.60
N LEU A 182 -7.32 16.01 -4.74
CA LEU A 182 -6.07 15.28 -4.55
C LEU A 182 -5.03 15.77 -5.60
N ASN A 183 -3.75 15.70 -5.28
CA ASN A 183 -2.72 16.12 -6.24
C ASN A 183 -2.36 14.94 -7.15
N TYR A 184 -1.59 13.96 -6.64
CA TYR A 184 -1.22 12.78 -7.39
C TYR A 184 -1.04 11.57 -6.46
N PRO A 185 -2.16 10.96 -5.99
CA PRO A 185 -2.12 9.83 -5.09
C PRO A 185 -1.47 8.60 -5.76
N PHE A 186 -0.71 7.84 -4.96
CA PHE A 186 -0.06 6.61 -5.41
C PHE A 186 -0.52 5.36 -4.65
N ALA A 187 -0.46 5.37 -3.31
CA ALA A 187 -0.96 4.29 -2.46
C ALA A 187 -1.91 4.85 -1.41
N LEU A 188 -2.83 4.01 -0.93
CA LEU A 188 -3.90 4.37 -0.01
C LEU A 188 -4.00 3.31 1.08
N ALA A 189 -4.16 3.73 2.32
CA ALA A 189 -4.45 2.87 3.45
C ALA A 189 -5.57 3.46 4.31
N VAL A 190 -6.29 2.60 5.01
CA VAL A 190 -7.33 2.97 5.96
C VAL A 190 -7.10 2.28 7.29
N HIS A 191 -7.30 3.01 8.37
CA HIS A 191 -7.28 2.45 9.73
C HIS A 191 -8.17 3.26 10.65
N ALA A 192 -8.99 2.57 11.46
CA ALA A 192 -9.87 3.21 12.43
C ALA A 192 -10.67 4.39 11.83
N GLY A 193 -11.16 4.24 10.59
CA GLY A 193 -11.92 5.27 9.87
C GLY A 193 -11.09 6.42 9.27
N HIS A 194 -9.78 6.48 9.51
CA HIS A 194 -8.87 7.48 8.96
C HIS A 194 -8.21 6.97 7.67
N PHE A 195 -8.04 7.86 6.70
CA PHE A 195 -7.44 7.57 5.42
C PHE A 195 -6.06 8.20 5.31
N TYR A 196 -5.12 7.45 4.73
CA TYR A 196 -3.74 7.86 4.53
C TYR A 196 -3.33 7.57 3.11
N TRP A 197 -2.74 8.53 2.40
CA TRP A 197 -2.23 8.28 1.06
C TRP A 197 -0.86 8.92 0.82
N THR A 198 -0.09 8.28 -0.05
CA THR A 198 1.15 8.83 -0.57
C THR A 198 0.84 9.69 -1.79
N ASP A 199 1.47 10.87 -1.88
CA ASP A 199 1.24 11.81 -2.97
C ASP A 199 2.57 12.22 -3.61
N TRP A 200 2.67 12.00 -4.92
CA TRP A 200 3.90 12.21 -5.70
C TRP A 200 4.16 13.67 -6.07
N LEU A 201 3.14 14.54 -6.02
CA LEU A 201 3.34 15.98 -6.24
C LEU A 201 3.65 16.71 -4.94
N ARG A 202 3.22 16.16 -3.79
CA ARG A 202 3.58 16.67 -2.48
C ARG A 202 4.89 16.10 -1.95
N ASP A 203 5.39 15.00 -2.53
CA ASP A 203 6.52 14.22 -2.00
C ASP A 203 6.30 13.81 -0.53
N GLY A 204 5.06 13.45 -0.19
CA GLY A 204 4.64 13.29 1.20
C GLY A 204 3.50 12.31 1.40
N ILE A 205 3.10 12.16 2.67
CA ILE A 205 1.91 11.43 3.08
C ILE A 205 0.86 12.46 3.49
N LEU A 206 -0.39 12.23 3.15
CA LEU A 206 -1.51 12.98 3.66
C LEU A 206 -2.40 12.07 4.51
N ALA A 207 -2.96 12.62 5.58
CA ALA A 207 -3.88 11.93 6.48
C ALA A 207 -5.19 12.70 6.59
N MET A 208 -6.32 11.99 6.65
CA MET A 208 -7.64 12.61 6.69
C MET A 208 -8.63 11.77 7.51
N ASP A 209 -9.33 12.43 8.42
CA ASP A 209 -10.60 11.94 8.98
C ASP A 209 -11.75 12.39 8.06
N PRO A 210 -12.50 11.47 7.43
CA PRO A 210 -13.61 11.83 6.55
C PRO A 210 -14.78 12.53 7.28
N ASN A 211 -14.81 12.49 8.61
CA ASN A 211 -15.83 13.18 9.42
C ASN A 211 -15.38 14.57 9.87
N SER A 212 -14.11 14.92 9.65
CA SER A 212 -13.58 16.24 9.96
C SER A 212 -13.84 17.22 8.83
N SER A 213 -14.12 18.48 9.17
CA SER A 213 -14.18 19.58 8.19
C SER A 213 -12.80 20.19 7.89
N GLN A 214 -11.73 19.67 8.49
CA GLN A 214 -10.38 20.16 8.30
C GLN A 214 -9.78 19.61 6.99
N SER A 215 -8.87 20.38 6.41
CA SER A 215 -8.02 19.89 5.32
C SER A 215 -7.18 18.70 5.80
N PRO A 216 -6.78 17.79 4.90
CA PRO A 216 -5.88 16.70 5.25
C PRO A 216 -4.58 17.22 5.86
N ASP A 217 -4.12 16.55 6.91
CA ASP A 217 -2.81 16.80 7.49
C ASP A 217 -1.73 16.35 6.52
N GLU A 218 -0.71 17.20 6.33
CA GLU A 218 0.42 16.89 5.45
C GLU A 218 1.65 16.51 6.26
N TYR A 219 2.19 15.34 5.95
CA TYR A 219 3.44 14.86 6.51
C TYR A 219 4.51 14.84 5.39
N LEU A 220 5.41 15.83 5.44
CA LEU A 220 6.47 16.05 4.45
C LEU A 220 7.84 15.78 5.07
N PRO A 221 8.60 14.77 4.64
CA PRO A 221 9.96 14.54 5.14
C PRO A 221 10.98 15.59 4.70
N ASP A 222 12.03 15.77 5.51
CA ASP A 222 13.13 16.72 5.23
C ASP A 222 13.86 16.39 3.92
N GLN A 223 13.94 15.12 3.55
CA GLN A 223 14.41 14.66 2.24
C GLN A 223 13.21 14.29 1.39
N ARG A 224 12.82 15.18 0.46
CA ARG A 224 11.71 14.98 -0.49
C ARG A 224 12.05 13.88 -1.49
N HIS A 225 11.78 12.65 -1.09
CA HIS A 225 11.79 11.48 -1.97
C HIS A 225 10.36 11.07 -2.24
N ARG A 226 10.05 10.83 -3.50
CA ARG A 226 8.73 10.38 -3.95
C ARG A 226 8.30 9.12 -3.17
N PRO A 227 7.23 9.18 -2.37
CA PRO A 227 6.77 8.03 -1.59
C PRO A 227 6.01 7.04 -2.48
N TYR A 228 6.20 5.75 -2.25
CA TYR A 228 5.50 4.68 -2.99
C TYR A 228 4.45 4.01 -2.08
N GLY A 229 4.58 2.72 -1.81
CA GLY A 229 3.63 1.96 -1.00
C GLY A 229 3.54 2.45 0.46
N ILE A 230 2.32 2.42 0.98
CA ILE A 230 1.99 2.60 2.40
C ILE A 230 1.12 1.43 2.84
N THR A 231 1.34 0.93 4.05
CA THR A 231 0.44 0.00 4.73
C THR A 231 0.31 0.40 6.18
N VAL A 232 -0.88 0.21 6.75
CA VAL A 232 -1.07 0.40 8.19
C VAL A 232 -0.74 -0.90 8.91
N VAL A 233 -0.04 -0.77 10.04
CA VAL A 233 0.21 -1.85 10.98
C VAL A 233 -0.48 -1.50 12.29
N SER A 234 -1.46 -2.30 12.71
CA SER A 234 -2.16 -1.98 13.95
C SER A 234 -1.26 -2.23 15.16
N PRO A 235 -1.35 -1.42 16.23
CA PRO A 235 -0.54 -1.59 17.43
C PRO A 235 -0.62 -2.97 18.09
N HIS A 236 -1.76 -3.68 17.95
CA HIS A 236 -1.90 -5.03 18.47
C HIS A 236 -1.00 -6.05 17.76
N CYS A 237 -0.63 -5.81 16.49
CA CYS A 237 0.35 -6.60 15.74
C CYS A 237 1.77 -6.49 16.32
N LEU A 238 1.98 -5.53 17.22
CA LEU A 238 3.27 -5.19 17.79
C LEU A 238 3.38 -5.61 19.26
N SER A 239 2.37 -6.33 19.79
CA SER A 239 2.31 -6.69 21.21
C SER A 239 3.57 -7.45 21.65
N GLY A 240 4.38 -6.82 22.52
CA GLY A 240 5.65 -7.36 23.02
C GLY A 240 6.92 -6.81 22.35
N LYS A 241 6.79 -6.02 21.27
CA LYS A 241 7.90 -5.34 20.59
C LYS A 241 7.57 -3.88 20.40
N SER A 242 8.20 -2.99 21.17
CA SER A 242 8.18 -1.57 20.83
C SER A 242 8.91 -1.41 19.49
N LEU A 243 8.21 -0.93 18.46
CA LEU A 243 8.86 -0.57 17.20
C LEU A 243 9.90 0.54 17.44
N ALA A 244 9.76 1.36 18.49
CA ALA A 244 10.81 2.26 18.94
C ALA A 244 12.10 1.49 19.29
N THR A 245 12.03 0.33 19.94
CA THR A 245 13.23 -0.49 20.27
C THR A 245 13.88 -1.12 19.03
N VAL A 246 13.10 -1.45 18.00
CA VAL A 246 13.58 -1.96 16.70
C VAL A 246 14.29 -0.87 15.89
N PHE A 247 13.81 0.38 15.96
CA PHE A 247 14.28 1.47 15.10
C PHE A 247 15.14 2.56 15.82
N GLN A 248 15.25 2.58 17.15
CA GLN A 248 15.98 3.63 17.91
C GLN A 248 17.51 3.47 18.01
N LYS A 249 18.13 2.44 17.43
CA LYS A 249 19.59 2.27 17.56
C LYS A 249 20.31 2.28 16.22
N ARG A 250 20.51 3.47 15.61
CA ARG A 250 21.76 3.78 14.87
C ARG A 250 22.16 5.27 14.95
N PRO A 251 23.48 5.56 15.03
CA PRO A 251 24.02 6.92 15.04
C PRO A 251 24.01 7.55 13.65
N ALA A 252 23.51 8.80 13.59
CA ALA A 252 23.77 9.94 12.67
C ALA A 252 24.24 9.74 11.20
N SER A 253 24.13 8.57 10.57
CA SER A 253 24.67 8.36 9.20
C SER A 253 23.88 7.43 8.28
N CYS A 254 22.71 6.91 8.69
CA CYS A 254 21.79 6.15 7.84
C CYS A 254 20.33 6.32 8.32
N ALA A 255 19.43 6.58 7.36
CA ALA A 255 17.97 6.52 7.43
C ALA A 255 17.29 6.97 8.74
N GLN A 256 16.79 8.21 8.76
CA GLN A 256 15.89 8.69 9.82
C GLN A 256 14.48 8.07 9.66
N ALA A 257 14.02 7.38 10.70
CA ALA A 257 12.62 7.05 10.85
C ALA A 257 11.86 8.29 11.33
N TYR A 258 10.92 8.79 10.54
CA TYR A 258 9.95 9.73 11.04
C TYR A 258 8.73 9.02 11.63
N TYR A 259 8.02 9.78 12.43
CA TYR A 259 6.72 9.43 12.95
C TYR A 259 5.78 10.48 12.35
N PRO A 260 4.54 10.17 11.97
CA PRO A 260 3.51 11.18 12.04
C PRO A 260 3.34 11.55 13.53
N GLN A 261 4.20 12.42 14.04
CA GLN A 261 3.83 13.24 15.18
C GLN A 261 3.03 14.40 14.62
N GLY A 262 1.70 14.25 14.64
CA GLY A 262 0.88 15.43 14.84
C GLY A 262 1.23 15.94 16.23
N VAL A 263 1.89 17.10 16.29
CA VAL A 263 1.75 18.17 17.29
C VAL A 263 2.98 19.08 17.19
N ASN A 264 2.72 20.29 16.72
CA ASN A 264 3.54 21.46 16.94
C ASN A 264 3.84 21.58 18.44
N ARG A 265 5.08 21.93 18.80
CA ARG A 265 5.34 22.38 20.16
C ARG A 265 4.43 23.57 20.45
N ASP A 266 3.83 23.49 21.63
CA ASP A 266 3.12 24.54 22.36
C ASP A 266 1.59 24.59 22.18
N THR A 267 0.94 24.54 23.34
CA THR A 267 -0.47 24.78 23.68
C THR A 267 -1.45 23.60 23.65
N GLU A 268 -2.31 23.62 24.66
CA GLU A 268 -3.03 22.51 25.27
C GLU A 268 -4.04 21.80 24.35
N GLY A 269 -4.05 20.47 24.43
CA GLY A 269 -5.28 19.68 24.27
C GLY A 269 -5.47 18.93 22.96
N PHE A 270 -4.74 17.83 22.73
CA PHE A 270 -5.23 16.68 21.95
C PHE A 270 -4.65 15.37 22.52
N LYS A 271 -5.54 14.42 22.85
CA LYS A 271 -5.19 13.09 23.37
C LYS A 271 -4.82 12.15 22.21
N SER A 272 -3.79 11.34 22.45
CA SER A 272 -3.26 10.30 21.57
C SER A 272 -4.31 9.34 21.00
N SER A 273 -4.26 9.07 19.70
CA SER A 273 -4.49 7.72 19.16
C SER A 273 -3.20 7.30 18.44
N ALA A 274 -2.51 6.34 19.03
CA ALA A 274 -1.20 5.87 18.58
C ALA A 274 -1.37 4.87 17.42
N ASP A 275 -1.19 5.32 16.19
CA ASP A 275 -1.17 4.44 15.01
C ASP A 275 0.24 4.40 14.39
N ASP A 276 0.85 3.21 14.40
CA ASP A 276 2.17 2.96 13.86
C ASP A 276 2.08 2.63 12.36
N MET A 277 2.25 3.63 11.48
CA MET A 277 2.25 3.42 10.03
C MET A 277 3.60 2.89 9.51
N LEU A 278 3.58 2.01 8.51
CA LEU A 278 4.79 1.56 7.82
C LEU A 278 4.81 2.09 6.38
N LEU A 279 5.88 2.83 6.06
CA LEU A 279 6.08 3.49 4.77
C LEU A 279 7.33 2.94 4.08
N LEU A 280 7.23 2.69 2.77
CA LEU A 280 8.38 2.45 1.92
C LEU A 280 8.98 3.76 1.39
N ARG A 281 10.31 3.85 1.41
CA ARG A 281 11.07 4.86 0.64
C ARG A 281 12.16 4.21 -0.20
N ASN A 282 12.49 4.85 -1.32
CA ASN A 282 13.64 4.49 -2.13
C ASN A 282 14.83 5.39 -1.81
N GLU A 283 16.02 4.80 -1.67
CA GLU A 283 17.28 5.54 -1.52
C GLU A 283 17.84 5.91 -2.92
N PRO A 284 18.39 7.12 -3.10
CA PRO A 284 18.96 7.51 -4.39
C PRO A 284 20.24 6.71 -4.73
N LYS A 285 20.52 6.56 -6.03
CA LYS A 285 21.87 6.21 -6.52
C LYS A 285 22.82 7.32 -6.07
N ARG A 286 23.92 6.97 -5.38
CA ARG A 286 25.07 7.87 -5.27
C ARG A 286 25.64 8.02 -6.67
N VAL A 287 25.52 9.20 -7.26
CA VAL A 287 26.37 9.56 -8.40
C VAL A 287 27.77 9.83 -7.82
N PRO A 288 28.84 9.22 -8.37
CA PRO A 288 30.20 9.41 -7.88
C PRO A 288 30.66 10.86 -7.92
#